data_AF-N8VQ29-F1
#
_entry.id   AF-N8VQ29-F1
#
_cell.length_a   1.000
_cell.length_b   1.000
_cell.length_c   1.000
_cell.angle_alpha   90.00
_cell.angle_beta   90.00
_cell.angle_gamma   90.00
#
_symmetry.space_group_name_H-M   'P 1'
#
loop_
_entity.id
_entity.type
_entity.pdbx_description
1 polymer ?
#
loop_
_entity_poly.entity_id
_entity_poly.type
_entity_poly.pdbx_seq_one_letter_code
_entity_poly.pdbx_strand_id
1 'polypeptide(L)'
;MSNIPLMFNDVGLDITRHALAEHHEMDELVEKLEETDMSNPGWLAIAKQLSEKVHHHLKEEEHKFFQQAGKILEDAEKEILAKKYLAEYHKYKTVEA
;
A
#
# COMPACT_ATOMS: atom_id res chain seq x y z
N MET A 1 -0.87 -1.93 4.74
CA MET A 1 -2.05 -2.61 5.30
C MET A 1 -2.69 -3.39 4.17
N SER A 2 -2.94 -4.69 4.30
CA SER A 2 -3.53 -5.43 3.19
C SER A 2 -5.02 -5.07 3.08
N ASN A 3 -5.45 -4.45 1.98
CA ASN A 3 -6.87 -4.15 1.68
C ASN A 3 -7.74 -5.41 1.44
N ILE A 4 -7.18 -6.60 1.70
CA ILE A 4 -7.78 -7.94 1.55
C ILE A 4 -9.16 -8.09 2.21
N PRO A 5 -9.44 -7.55 3.42
CA PRO A 5 -10.77 -7.68 4.03
C PRO A 5 -11.90 -7.02 3.20
N LEU A 6 -11.58 -6.03 2.37
CA LEU A 6 -12.56 -5.31 1.55
C LEU A 6 -12.92 -6.04 0.24
N MET A 7 -12.17 -7.10 -0.11
CA MET A 7 -12.37 -7.87 -1.35
C MET A 7 -13.68 -8.67 -1.39
N PHE A 8 -14.35 -8.86 -0.24
CA PHE A 8 -15.52 -9.75 -0.11
C PHE A 8 -16.86 -9.02 -0.17
N ASN A 9 -16.86 -7.71 -0.48
CA ASN A 9 -18.06 -6.91 -0.73
C ASN A 9 -18.00 -6.37 -2.18
N ASP A 10 -19.10 -6.46 -2.93
CA ASP A 10 -19.16 -6.06 -4.35
C ASP A 10 -18.68 -4.61 -4.59
N VAL A 11 -18.94 -3.71 -3.65
CA VAL A 11 -18.48 -2.31 -3.70
C VAL A 11 -16.97 -2.19 -3.47
N GLY A 12 -16.37 -3.10 -2.72
CA GLY A 12 -14.94 -3.11 -2.40
C GLY A 12 -14.09 -3.83 -3.45
N LEU A 13 -14.67 -4.68 -4.29
CA LEU A 13 -13.93 -5.51 -5.25
C LEU A 13 -13.19 -4.70 -6.31
N ASP A 14 -13.87 -3.76 -6.98
CA ASP A 14 -13.29 -2.93 -8.03
C ASP A 14 -12.16 -2.04 -7.48
N ILE A 15 -12.43 -1.44 -6.33
CA ILE A 15 -11.53 -0.56 -5.61
C ILE A 15 -10.30 -1.33 -5.13
N THR A 16 -10.47 -2.54 -4.61
CA THR A 16 -9.33 -3.35 -4.17
C THR A 16 -8.48 -3.85 -5.33
N ARG A 17 -9.07 -4.14 -6.51
CA ARG A 17 -8.29 -4.47 -7.73
C ARG A 17 -7.45 -3.29 -8.19
N HIS A 18 -8.03 -2.09 -8.18
CA HIS A 18 -7.31 -0.87 -8.51
C HIS A 18 -6.11 -0.67 -7.57
N ALA A 19 -6.32 -0.69 -6.24
CA ALA A 19 -5.22 -0.59 -5.29
C ALA A 19 -4.14 -1.66 -5.50
N LEU A 20 -4.53 -2.91 -5.75
CA LEU A 20 -3.57 -4.00 -5.98
C LEU A 20 -2.71 -3.75 -7.23
N ALA A 21 -3.30 -3.24 -8.32
CA ALA A 21 -2.56 -2.86 -9.51
C ALA A 21 -1.58 -1.72 -9.23
N GLU A 22 -1.99 -0.71 -8.44
CA GLU A 22 -1.09 0.37 -8.04
C GLU A 22 0.08 -0.11 -7.19
N HIS A 23 -0.16 -1.06 -6.27
CA HIS A 23 0.90 -1.71 -5.51
C HIS A 23 1.90 -2.42 -6.43
N HIS A 24 1.41 -3.17 -7.41
CA HIS A 24 2.27 -3.86 -8.37
C HIS A 24 3.12 -2.87 -9.19
N GLU A 25 2.53 -1.77 -9.65
CA GLU A 25 3.28 -0.71 -10.34
C GLU A 25 4.37 -0.09 -9.45
N MET A 26 4.10 0.10 -8.14
CA MET A 26 5.11 0.56 -7.19
C MET A 26 6.23 -0.46 -7.00
N ASP A 27 5.91 -1.75 -6.90
CA ASP A 27 6.91 -2.83 -6.78
C ASP A 27 7.84 -2.85 -8.01
N GLU A 28 7.29 -2.74 -9.23
CA GLU A 28 8.09 -2.64 -10.45
C GLU A 28 9.02 -1.41 -10.46
N LEU A 29 8.56 -0.28 -9.92
CA LEU A 29 9.37 0.94 -9.85
C LEU A 29 10.50 0.82 -8.81
N VAL A 30 10.25 0.11 -7.70
CA VAL A 30 11.28 -0.22 -6.70
C VAL A 30 12.32 -1.16 -7.30
N GLU A 31 11.90 -2.23 -7.99
CA GLU A 31 12.83 -3.16 -8.66
C GLU A 31 13.71 -2.41 -9.68
N LYS A 32 13.11 -1.55 -10.51
CA LYS A 32 13.87 -0.71 -11.46
C LYS A 32 14.87 0.22 -10.78
N LEU A 33 14.54 0.75 -9.59
CA LEU A 33 15.47 1.57 -8.81
C LEU A 33 16.63 0.78 -8.24
N GLU A 34 16.39 -0.46 -7.79
CA GLU A 34 17.42 -1.35 -7.26
C GLU A 34 18.38 -1.83 -8.37
N GLU A 35 17.86 -2.08 -9.57
CA GLU A 35 18.67 -2.47 -10.74
C GLU A 35 19.42 -1.30 -11.40
N THR A 36 18.98 -0.06 -11.16
CA THR A 36 19.60 1.12 -11.75
C THR A 36 20.65 1.70 -10.81
N ASP A 37 21.89 1.83 -11.28
CA ASP A 37 22.95 2.51 -10.51
C ASP A 37 22.56 3.97 -10.25
N MET A 38 22.74 4.45 -9.01
CA MET A 38 22.38 5.82 -8.61
C MET A 38 23.09 6.92 -9.40
N SER A 39 24.27 6.63 -9.98
CA SER A 39 24.99 7.57 -10.85
C SER A 39 24.39 7.67 -12.25
N ASN A 40 23.51 6.73 -12.64
CA ASN A 40 22.79 6.79 -13.89
C ASN A 40 21.76 7.94 -13.85
N PRO A 41 21.77 8.87 -14.82
CA PRO A 41 20.78 9.95 -14.89
C PRO A 41 19.32 9.47 -14.90
N GLY A 42 19.05 8.25 -15.35
CA GLY A 42 17.73 7.62 -15.33
C GLY A 42 17.23 7.29 -13.92
N TRP A 43 18.11 7.12 -12.94
CA TRP A 43 17.74 6.76 -11.57
C TRP A 43 16.81 7.80 -10.93
N LEU A 44 17.17 9.09 -11.04
CA LEU A 44 16.35 10.19 -10.52
C LEU A 44 14.98 10.27 -11.19
N ALA A 45 14.89 9.93 -12.47
CA ALA A 45 13.62 9.91 -13.18
C ALA A 45 12.71 8.79 -12.65
N ILE A 46 13.24 7.60 -12.37
CA ILE A 46 12.49 6.49 -11.79
C ILE A 46 12.09 6.83 -10.34
N ALA A 47 12.99 7.39 -9.54
CA ALA A 47 12.72 7.80 -8.16
C ALA A 47 11.58 8.82 -8.09
N LYS A 48 11.56 9.77 -9.03
CA LYS A 48 10.47 10.75 -9.14
C LYS A 48 9.14 10.08 -9.49
N GLN A 49 9.14 9.13 -10.44
CA GLN A 49 7.93 8.37 -10.80
C GLN A 49 7.40 7.57 -9.61
N LEU A 50 8.28 6.86 -8.87
CA LEU A 50 7.89 6.15 -7.66
C LEU A 50 7.28 7.10 -6.64
N SER A 51 7.93 8.24 -6.39
CA SER A 51 7.40 9.26 -5.47
C SER A 51 6.02 9.73 -5.89
N GLU A 52 5.81 10.08 -7.16
CA GLU A 52 4.50 10.52 -7.67
C GLU A 52 3.43 9.43 -7.50
N LYS A 53 3.77 8.17 -7.81
CA LYS A 53 2.85 7.03 -7.67
C LYS A 53 2.48 6.78 -6.20
N VAL A 54 3.45 6.81 -5.28
CA VAL A 54 3.22 6.67 -3.83
C VAL A 54 2.28 7.77 -3.32
N HIS A 55 2.52 9.03 -3.68
CA HIS A 55 1.66 10.13 -3.24
C HIS A 55 0.26 10.04 -3.82
N HIS A 56 0.13 9.59 -5.07
CA HIS A 56 -1.17 9.34 -5.69
C HIS A 56 -1.94 8.26 -4.92
N HIS A 57 -1.30 7.11 -4.70
CA HIS A 57 -1.88 5.98 -3.98
C HIS A 57 -2.33 6.36 -2.57
N LEU A 58 -1.47 7.01 -1.78
CA LEU A 58 -1.80 7.48 -0.43
C LEU A 58 -3.01 8.42 -0.41
N LYS A 59 -3.08 9.34 -1.37
CA LYS A 59 -4.22 10.26 -1.49
C LYS A 59 -5.51 9.48 -1.75
N GLU A 60 -5.47 8.46 -2.61
CA GLU A 60 -6.65 7.64 -2.82
C GLU A 60 -7.02 6.86 -1.56
N GLU A 61 -6.04 6.23 -0.88
CA GLU A 61 -6.24 5.49 0.38
C GLU A 61 -6.97 6.33 1.42
N GLU A 62 -6.46 7.53 1.71
CA GLU A 62 -7.00 8.44 2.72
C GLU A 62 -8.43 8.91 2.40
N HIS A 63 -8.69 9.26 1.13
CA HIS A 63 -9.93 9.94 0.73
C HIS A 63 -11.03 8.97 0.28
N LYS A 64 -10.68 7.74 -0.13
CA LYS A 64 -11.62 6.77 -0.66
C LYS A 64 -11.61 5.48 0.15
N PHE A 65 -10.48 4.78 0.20
CA PHE A 65 -10.42 3.42 0.74
C PHE A 65 -10.71 3.40 2.24
N PHE A 66 -10.06 4.25 3.03
CA PHE A 66 -10.28 4.30 4.48
C PHE A 66 -11.71 4.73 4.83
N GLN A 67 -12.32 5.61 4.02
CA GLN A 67 -13.70 6.04 4.20
C GLN A 67 -14.69 4.88 3.96
N GLN A 68 -14.41 4.02 2.99
CA GLN A 68 -15.22 2.83 2.73
C GLN A 68 -14.98 1.74 3.77
N ALA A 69 -13.72 1.49 4.13
CA ALA A 69 -13.37 0.55 5.18
C ALA A 69 -14.05 0.90 6.50
N GLY A 70 -14.11 2.19 6.85
CA GLY A 70 -14.81 2.68 8.04
C GLY A 70 -16.32 2.41 8.05
N LYS A 71 -16.95 2.25 6.87
CA LYS A 71 -18.38 1.92 6.72
C LYS A 71 -18.66 0.42 6.67
N ILE A 72 -17.67 -0.38 6.22
CA ILE A 72 -17.81 -1.82 6.03
C ILE A 72 -17.42 -2.59 7.30
N LEU A 73 -16.39 -2.13 8.00
CA LEU A 73 -15.83 -2.83 9.15
C LEU A 73 -16.47 -2.33 10.45
N GLU A 74 -16.87 -3.28 11.28
CA GLU A 74 -17.28 -3.03 12.66
C GLU A 74 -16.05 -2.70 13.53
N ASP A 75 -16.28 -2.02 14.66
CA ASP A 75 -15.18 -1.58 15.53
C ASP A 75 -14.35 -2.75 16.10
N ALA A 76 -15.00 -3.88 16.38
CA ALA A 76 -14.31 -5.10 16.80
C ALA A 76 -13.36 -5.66 15.71
N GLU A 77 -13.76 -5.58 14.44
CA GLU A 77 -12.94 -6.03 13.31
C GLU A 77 -11.74 -5.11 13.10
N LYS A 78 -11.95 -3.79 13.23
CA LYS A 78 -10.86 -2.80 13.20
C LYS A 78 -9.82 -3.07 14.29
N GLU A 79 -10.26 -3.37 15.51
CA GLU A 79 -9.36 -3.67 16.62
C GLU A 79 -8.54 -4.95 16.39
N ILE A 80 -9.17 -6.00 15.82
CA ILE A 80 -8.49 -7.24 15.45
C ILE A 80 -7.42 -6.96 14.37
N LEU A 81 -7.77 -6.20 13.33
CA LEU A 81 -6.85 -5.84 12.25
C LEU A 81 -5.68 -5.00 12.76
N ALA A 82 -5.94 -4.03 13.64
CA ALA A 82 -4.91 -3.20 14.26
C ALA A 82 -3.93 -4.04 15.08
N LYS A 83 -4.42 -4.97 15.91
CA LYS A 83 -3.57 -5.89 16.70
C LYS A 83 -2.68 -6.76 15.80
N LYS A 84 -3.23 -7.30 14.70
CA LYS A 84 -2.47 -8.08 13.71
C LYS A 84 -1.38 -7.24 13.06
N TYR A 85 -1.72 -6.04 12.60
CA TYR A 85 -0.76 -5.11 12.00
C TYR A 85 0.38 -4.77 12.96
N LEU A 86 0.07 -4.42 14.21
CA LEU A 86 1.09 -4.09 15.21
C LEU A 86 2.02 -5.27 15.51
N ALA A 87 1.47 -6.48 15.64
CA ALA A 87 2.27 -7.68 15.85
C ALA A 87 3.26 -7.91 14.68
N GLU A 88 2.80 -7.73 13.45
CA GLU A 88 3.63 -7.85 12.24
C GLU A 88 4.67 -6.73 12.14
N TYR A 89 4.28 -5.48 12.40
CA TYR A 89 5.19 -4.33 12.46
C TYR A 89 6.32 -4.56 13.48
N HIS A 90 5.98 -5.02 14.68
CA HIS A 90 6.96 -5.33 15.71
C HIS A 90 7.93 -6.43 15.28
N LYS A 91 7.43 -7.48 14.62
CA LYS A 91 8.27 -8.55 14.07
C LYS A 91 9.32 -7.99 13.10
N TYR A 92 8.91 -7.19 12.11
CA TYR A 92 9.87 -6.62 11.14
C TYR A 92 10.82 -5.60 11.76
N LYS A 93 10.33 -4.74 12.66
CA LYS A 93 11.17 -3.78 13.38
C LYS A 93 12.28 -4.44 14.20
N THR A 94 12.04 -5.64 14.74
CA THR A 94 13.06 -6.40 15.50
C THR A 94 14.00 -7.21 14.62
N VAL A 95 13.67 -7.42 13.34
CA VAL A 95 14.52 -8.16 12.38
C VAL A 95 15.56 -7.23 11.72
N GLU A 96 15.27 -5.93 11.65
CA GLU A 96 16.17 -4.91 11.09
C GLU A 96 17.07 -4.21 12.16
N ALA A 97 16.97 -4.60 13.43
CA ALA A 97 17.76 -4.06 14.56
C ALA A 97 18.82 -5.05 15.05
#